data_AF-A0A9D4NK03-F1
#
_entry.id   AF-A0A9D4NK03-F1
#
_cell.length_a   1.000
_cell.length_b   1.000
_cell.length_c   1.000
_cell.angle_alpha   90.00
_cell.angle_beta   90.00
_cell.angle_gamma   90.00
#
_symmetry.space_group_name_H-M   'P 1'
#
loop_
_entity.id
_entity.type
_entity.pdbx_description
1 polymer ?
#
loop_
_entity_poly.entity_id
_entity_poly.type
_entity_poly.pdbx_seq_one_letter_code
_entity_poly.pdbx_strand_id
1 'polypeptide(L)'
;MQLKPSEILYSQDSINIYFDSRSSNANHKLGETLDDICEGKCSIESIPAITVVNQDVKWMTTDNRRLWVFKELELLGKCVNIQVNVGQSIPESKRTTKNNGVSIIIRGYPGGDWYQKHENRDHFQIVPNSTRYDDNDSDDNFTHSDNSDNYDSDSDGW
;
A
#
# COMPACT_ATOMS: atom_id res chain seq x y z
N MET A 1 10.25 11.49 -17.23
CA MET A 1 11.21 12.23 -16.39
C MET A 1 11.99 11.20 -15.57
N GLN A 2 13.18 11.53 -15.05
CA GLN A 2 13.90 10.67 -14.09
C GLN A 2 14.08 11.42 -12.76
N LEU A 3 13.86 10.71 -11.65
CA LEU A 3 14.02 11.24 -10.29
C LEU A 3 14.71 10.19 -9.40
N LYS A 4 15.38 10.64 -8.35
CA LYS A 4 15.84 9.71 -7.30
C LYS A 4 14.64 9.26 -6.46
N PRO A 5 14.52 7.99 -6.08
CA PRO A 5 13.44 7.55 -5.20
C PRO A 5 13.38 8.34 -3.89
N SER A 6 14.53 8.70 -3.32
CA SER A 6 14.67 9.54 -2.12
C SER A 6 14.11 10.97 -2.26
N GLU A 7 14.01 11.50 -3.48
CA GLU A 7 13.44 12.84 -3.76
C GLU A 7 11.90 12.82 -3.84
N ILE A 8 11.29 11.63 -3.83
CA ILE A 8 9.85 11.46 -4.00
C ILE A 8 9.22 11.16 -2.63
N LEU A 9 8.15 11.89 -2.34
CA LEU A 9 7.39 11.78 -1.09
C LEU A 9 6.21 10.83 -1.22
N TYR A 10 5.90 10.16 -0.12
CA TYR A 10 4.69 9.39 0.04
C TYR A 10 3.49 10.31 0.25
N SER A 11 2.36 10.04 -0.41
CA SER A 11 1.13 10.78 -0.13
C SER A 11 0.39 10.26 1.10
N GLN A 12 0.65 9.02 1.50
CA GLN A 12 -0.05 8.32 2.59
C GLN A 12 0.90 7.99 3.74
N ASP A 13 0.37 7.93 4.96
CA ASP A 13 1.13 7.54 6.16
C ASP A 13 1.36 6.05 6.29
N SER A 14 0.53 5.23 5.64
CA SER A 14 0.66 3.78 5.72
C SER A 14 0.33 3.09 4.41
N ILE A 15 0.95 1.93 4.19
CA ILE A 15 0.72 1.06 3.03
C ILE A 15 0.36 -0.36 3.47
N ASN A 16 -0.30 -1.08 2.57
CA ASN A 16 -0.49 -2.52 2.69
C ASN A 16 0.79 -3.23 2.21
N ILE A 17 1.10 -4.38 2.82
CA ILE A 17 2.21 -5.26 2.43
C ILE A 17 2.03 -5.92 1.06
N TYR A 18 0.82 -5.92 0.50
CA TYR A 18 0.53 -6.45 -0.82
C TYR A 18 0.33 -5.34 -1.86
N PHE A 19 0.74 -5.60 -3.10
CA PHE A 19 0.31 -4.81 -4.24
C PHE A 19 -1.21 -4.88 -4.45
N ASP A 20 -1.73 -3.94 -5.24
CA ASP A 20 -3.16 -3.89 -5.51
C ASP A 20 -3.60 -5.16 -6.23
N SER A 21 -4.78 -5.69 -5.89
CA SER A 21 -5.33 -6.85 -6.58
C SER A 21 -5.53 -6.61 -8.07
N ARG A 22 -5.62 -5.34 -8.49
CA ARG A 22 -5.74 -4.93 -9.90
C ARG A 22 -4.40 -4.71 -10.59
N SER A 23 -3.28 -4.92 -9.91
CA SER A 23 -1.94 -4.77 -10.50
C SER A 23 -1.39 -6.10 -10.98
N SER A 24 -0.47 -6.08 -11.95
CA SER A 24 0.19 -7.28 -12.46
C SER A 24 0.93 -8.09 -11.39
N ASN A 25 1.24 -7.47 -10.24
CA ASN A 25 1.91 -8.09 -9.10
C ASN A 25 0.94 -8.37 -7.94
N ALA A 26 -0.37 -8.44 -8.21
CA ALA A 26 -1.38 -8.79 -7.21
C ALA A 26 -0.94 -10.02 -6.39
N ASN A 27 -1.19 -9.97 -5.08
CA ASN A 27 -0.82 -11.00 -4.10
C ASN A 27 0.68 -11.21 -3.82
N HIS A 28 1.59 -10.51 -4.51
CA HIS A 28 3.00 -10.49 -4.11
C HIS A 28 3.20 -9.51 -2.97
N LYS A 29 3.99 -9.90 -1.96
CA LYS A 29 4.40 -8.97 -0.93
C LYS A 29 5.50 -8.03 -1.43
N LEU A 30 5.57 -6.84 -0.84
CA LEU A 30 6.58 -5.84 -1.21
C LEU A 30 8.01 -6.37 -1.03
N GLY A 31 8.29 -7.05 0.09
CA GLY A 31 9.62 -7.58 0.39
C GLY A 31 9.99 -8.79 -0.47
N GLU A 32 9.02 -9.64 -0.83
CA GLU A 32 9.26 -10.72 -1.81
C GLU A 32 9.64 -10.16 -3.19
N THR A 33 8.99 -9.07 -3.61
CA THR A 33 9.35 -8.38 -4.86
C THR A 33 10.73 -7.74 -4.78
N LEU A 34 11.10 -7.19 -3.62
CA LEU A 34 12.45 -6.67 -3.38
C LEU A 34 13.51 -7.77 -3.52
N ASP A 35 13.26 -8.93 -2.92
CA ASP A 35 14.13 -10.10 -2.98
C ASP A 35 14.29 -10.60 -4.42
N ASP A 36 13.18 -10.76 -5.15
CA ASP A 36 13.22 -11.24 -6.53
C ASP A 36 14.05 -10.34 -7.45
N ILE A 37 14.03 -9.02 -7.21
CA ILE A 37 14.89 -8.06 -7.91
C ILE A 37 16.35 -8.22 -7.48
N CYS A 38 16.60 -8.33 -6.17
CA CYS A 38 17.95 -8.44 -5.64
C CYS A 38 18.65 -9.73 -6.08
N GLU A 39 17.87 -10.81 -6.23
CA GLU A 39 18.29 -12.13 -6.70
C GLU A 39 18.30 -12.25 -8.23
N GLY A 40 17.83 -11.22 -8.95
CA GLY A 40 17.82 -11.19 -10.42
C GLY A 40 16.75 -12.09 -11.06
N LYS A 41 15.76 -12.55 -10.30
CA LYS A 41 14.59 -13.27 -10.81
C LYS A 41 13.67 -12.34 -11.61
N CYS A 42 13.63 -11.05 -11.26
CA CYS A 42 12.96 -10.02 -12.04
C CYS A 42 13.81 -8.76 -12.17
N SER A 43 13.52 -7.97 -13.20
CA SER A 43 14.21 -6.68 -13.45
C SER A 43 13.51 -5.56 -12.69
N ILE A 44 14.26 -4.52 -12.30
CA ILE A 44 13.70 -3.27 -11.77
C ILE A 44 12.67 -2.67 -12.74
N GLU A 45 12.91 -2.81 -14.05
CA GLU A 45 12.03 -2.33 -15.11
C GLU A 45 10.68 -3.08 -15.17
N SER A 46 10.58 -4.24 -14.50
CA SER A 46 9.30 -4.96 -14.37
C SER A 46 8.33 -4.27 -13.42
N ILE A 47 8.83 -3.41 -12.52
CA ILE A 47 7.98 -2.57 -11.69
C ILE A 47 7.41 -1.45 -12.58
N PRO A 48 6.07 -1.33 -12.69
CA PRO A 48 5.47 -0.25 -13.46
C PRO A 48 5.93 1.12 -12.97
N ALA A 49 6.22 2.02 -13.92
CA ALA A 49 6.59 3.40 -13.62
C ALA A 49 5.56 4.06 -12.69
N ILE A 50 6.05 4.83 -11.72
CA ILE A 50 5.19 5.57 -10.78
C ILE A 50 4.78 6.91 -11.38
N THR A 51 3.61 7.39 -10.97
CA THR A 51 3.14 8.73 -11.31
C THR A 51 3.43 9.68 -10.16
N VAL A 52 4.16 10.76 -10.45
CA VAL A 52 4.48 11.83 -9.50
C VAL A 52 3.75 13.11 -9.87
N VAL A 53 3.41 13.91 -8.86
CA VAL A 53 2.81 15.23 -9.01
C VAL A 53 3.74 16.23 -8.32
N ASN A 54 3.97 17.38 -8.97
CA ASN A 54 4.69 18.47 -8.35
C ASN A 54 3.74 19.25 -7.44
N GLN A 55 4.04 19.30 -6.15
CA GLN A 55 3.31 20.07 -5.16
C GLN A 55 4.30 20.88 -4.35
N ASP A 56 4.23 22.21 -4.47
CA ASP A 56 5.02 23.16 -3.67
C ASP A 56 6.52 22.83 -3.63
N VAL A 57 7.12 22.61 -4.82
CA VAL A 57 8.57 22.34 -5.02
C VAL A 57 8.99 20.91 -4.65
N LYS A 58 8.06 20.03 -4.27
CA LYS A 58 8.35 18.62 -3.97
C LYS A 58 7.57 17.67 -4.88
N TRP A 59 8.16 16.51 -5.16
CA TRP A 59 7.51 15.46 -5.91
C TRP A 59 6.81 14.51 -4.95
N MET A 60 5.52 14.27 -5.16
CA MET A 60 4.72 13.34 -4.35
C MET A 60 4.02 12.32 -5.24
N THR A 61 3.76 11.12 -4.73
CA THR A 61 3.09 10.05 -5.48
C THR A 61 1.97 9.39 -4.69
N THR A 62 0.97 8.87 -5.40
CA THR A 62 -0.03 7.95 -4.83
C THR A 62 0.38 6.48 -4.94
N ASP A 63 1.45 6.18 -5.67
CA ASP A 63 1.96 4.82 -5.88
C ASP A 63 2.90 4.39 -4.74
N ASN A 64 2.48 4.63 -3.49
CA ASN A 64 3.32 4.52 -2.30
C ASN A 64 3.99 3.15 -2.13
N ARG A 65 3.29 2.07 -2.50
CA ARG A 65 3.81 0.69 -2.47
C ARG A 65 4.98 0.47 -3.44
N ARG A 66 4.91 1.02 -4.65
CA ARG A 66 6.00 0.92 -5.64
C ARG A 66 7.14 1.83 -5.25
N LEU A 67 6.85 3.04 -4.78
CA LEU A 67 7.87 3.95 -4.27
C LEU A 67 8.68 3.32 -3.13
N TRP A 68 8.01 2.59 -2.24
CA TRP A 68 8.69 1.89 -1.15
C TRP A 68 9.75 0.90 -1.68
N VAL A 69 9.38 0.04 -2.63
CA VAL A 69 10.35 -0.90 -3.24
C VAL A 69 11.52 -0.16 -3.91
N PHE A 70 11.25 0.94 -4.64
CA PHE A 70 12.31 1.72 -5.25
C PHE A 70 13.25 2.40 -4.25
N LYS A 71 12.73 2.89 -3.11
CA LYS A 71 13.57 3.46 -2.04
C LYS A 71 14.45 2.40 -1.40
N GLU A 72 13.92 1.20 -1.14
CA GLU A 72 14.74 0.09 -0.64
C GLU A 72 15.83 -0.32 -1.66
N LEU A 73 15.50 -0.38 -2.95
CA LEU A 73 16.49 -0.66 -4.00
C LEU A 73 17.56 0.44 -4.11
N GLU A 74 17.21 1.71 -3.90
CA GLU A 74 18.18 2.82 -3.85
C GLU A 74 19.13 2.65 -2.65
N LEU A 75 18.61 2.31 -1.48
CA LEU A 75 19.41 2.04 -0.28
C LEU A 75 20.37 0.86 -0.49
N LEU A 76 19.93 -0.18 -1.22
CA LEU A 76 20.76 -1.33 -1.59
C LEU A 76 21.75 -1.03 -2.74
N GLY A 77 21.79 0.21 -3.26
CA GLY A 77 22.64 0.61 -4.38
C GLY A 77 22.27 -0.04 -5.70
N LYS A 78 21.05 -0.58 -5.82
CA LYS A 78 20.54 -1.27 -7.02
C LYS A 78 19.95 -0.30 -8.04
N CYS A 79 19.53 0.89 -7.61
CA CYS A 79 19.14 1.97 -8.51
C CYS A 79 19.60 3.34 -7.97
N VAL A 80 19.77 4.30 -8.88
CA VAL A 80 20.09 5.70 -8.55
C VAL A 80 18.93 6.60 -8.92
N ASN A 81 18.38 6.41 -10.12
CA ASN A 81 17.21 7.13 -10.61
C ASN A 81 16.18 6.14 -11.14
N ILE A 82 14.92 6.52 -11.10
CA ILE A 82 13.80 5.77 -11.67
C ILE A 82 13.07 6.60 -12.71
N GLN A 83 12.49 5.93 -13.70
CA GLN A 83 11.60 6.58 -14.66
C GLN A 83 10.25 6.86 -14.00
N VAL A 84 9.80 8.11 -14.09
CA VAL A 84 8.52 8.57 -13.54
C VAL A 84 7.67 9.25 -14.61
N ASN A 85 6.36 9.09 -14.44
CA ASN A 85 5.33 9.82 -15.17
C ASN A 85 4.91 11.04 -14.36
N VAL A 86 4.65 12.17 -15.03
CA VAL A 86 4.14 13.38 -14.36
C VAL A 86 2.62 13.41 -14.48
N GLY A 87 1.94 13.36 -13.34
CA GLY A 87 0.49 13.50 -13.23
C GLY A 87 0.06 14.94 -12.96
N GLN A 88 -1.25 15.17 -12.92
CA GLN A 88 -1.82 16.51 -12.73
C GLN A 88 -2.07 16.88 -11.27
N SER A 89 -2.66 15.97 -10.49
CA SER A 89 -3.01 16.25 -9.10
C SER A 89 -3.12 14.96 -8.27
N ILE A 90 -2.94 15.10 -6.96
CA ILE A 90 -3.20 14.03 -5.99
C ILE A 90 -4.55 14.34 -5.32
N PRO A 91 -5.51 13.40 -5.32
CA PRO A 91 -6.78 13.58 -4.60
C PRO A 91 -6.53 13.84 -3.12
N GLU A 92 -7.27 14.78 -2.52
CA GLU A 92 -7.13 15.13 -1.10
C GLU A 92 -7.33 13.92 -0.19
N SER A 93 -8.26 13.02 -0.53
CA SER A 93 -8.50 11.76 0.18
C SER A 93 -7.29 10.81 0.23
N LYS A 94 -6.29 11.01 -0.63
CA LYS A 94 -5.04 10.23 -0.66
C LYS A 94 -3.86 10.94 -0.01
N ARG A 95 -4.06 12.16 0.50
CA ARG A 95 -3.06 12.96 1.23
C ARG A 95 -3.22 12.75 2.73
N THR A 96 -2.94 11.53 3.18
CA THR A 96 -3.06 11.20 4.60
C THR A 96 -1.76 11.34 5.35
N THR A 97 -0.67 11.74 4.69
CA THR A 97 0.63 11.83 5.37
C THR A 97 0.70 12.93 6.43
N LYS A 98 1.21 12.60 7.63
CA LYS A 98 1.43 13.50 8.76
C LYS A 98 2.91 13.85 8.98
N ASN A 99 3.82 13.20 8.27
CA ASN A 99 5.28 13.40 8.39
C ASN A 99 5.91 14.08 7.17
N ASN A 100 5.13 14.85 6.41
CA ASN A 100 5.53 15.43 5.12
C ASN A 100 5.91 14.39 4.06
N GLY A 101 5.42 13.16 4.14
CA GLY A 101 5.65 12.10 3.16
C GLY A 101 7.05 11.51 3.16
N VAL A 102 7.84 11.74 4.22
CA VAL A 102 9.24 11.32 4.28
C VAL A 102 9.37 9.82 4.53
N SER A 103 8.56 9.30 5.46
CA SER A 103 8.53 7.87 5.80
C SER A 103 7.11 7.33 5.72
N ILE A 104 7.00 6.00 5.72
CA ILE A 104 5.70 5.32 5.63
C ILE A 104 5.69 4.10 6.54
N ILE A 105 4.53 3.83 7.14
CA ILE A 105 4.32 2.67 8.00
C ILE A 105 3.84 1.50 7.13
N ILE A 106 4.53 0.37 7.19
CA ILE A 106 4.09 -0.86 6.57
C ILE A 106 3.12 -1.57 7.51
N ARG A 107 1.90 -1.84 7.05
CA ARG A 107 0.88 -2.55 7.85
C ARG A 107 1.10 -4.06 7.75
N GLY A 108 1.93 -4.59 8.64
CA GLY A 108 2.26 -6.02 8.73
C GLY A 108 3.68 -6.33 8.30
N TYR A 109 4.00 -7.63 8.17
CA TYR A 109 5.32 -8.10 7.76
C TYR A 109 5.45 -8.11 6.23
N PRO A 110 6.36 -7.31 5.63
CA PRO A 110 6.47 -7.18 4.17
C PRO A 110 7.05 -8.42 3.48
N GLY A 111 7.52 -9.44 4.21
CA GLY A 111 8.22 -10.56 3.60
C GLY A 111 9.66 -10.22 3.19
N GLY A 112 10.35 -11.21 2.64
CA GLY A 112 11.68 -11.07 2.09
C GLY A 112 12.82 -10.98 3.12
N ASP A 113 13.97 -11.53 2.74
CA ASP A 113 15.19 -11.55 3.54
C ASP A 113 16.00 -10.27 3.37
N TRP A 114 15.91 -9.60 2.20
CA TRP A 114 16.69 -8.40 1.93
C TRP A 114 16.21 -7.20 2.74
N TYR A 115 14.91 -7.12 3.00
CA TYR A 115 14.34 -6.11 3.90
C TYR A 115 14.89 -6.25 5.34
N GLN A 116 14.87 -7.47 5.90
CA GLN A 116 15.33 -7.70 7.27
C GLN A 116 16.83 -7.46 7.45
N LYS A 117 17.65 -7.75 6.43
CA LYS A 117 19.11 -7.54 6.47
C LYS A 117 19.48 -6.07 6.66
N HIS A 118 18.57 -5.15 6.34
CA HIS A 118 18.79 -3.70 6.46
C HIS A 118 18.10 -3.05 7.69
N GLU A 119 17.20 -3.75 8.39
CA GLU A 119 16.51 -3.24 9.60
C GLU A 119 17.45 -2.95 10.79
N ASN A 120 18.70 -3.42 10.74
CA ASN A 120 19.73 -3.07 11.72
C ASN A 120 20.35 -1.67 11.53
N ARG A 121 19.75 -0.78 10.73
CA ARG A 121 20.11 0.65 10.65
C ARG A 121 18.86 1.56 10.77
N ASP A 122 18.49 1.83 12.02
CA ASP A 122 17.87 3.06 12.56
C ASP A 122 16.56 3.67 12.01
N HIS A 123 15.81 3.13 11.02
CA HIS A 123 14.76 3.98 10.41
C HIS A 123 13.37 3.43 10.05
N PHE A 124 12.88 2.30 10.57
CA PHE A 124 11.45 1.95 10.42
C PHE A 124 10.87 1.24 11.65
N GLN A 125 9.82 1.82 12.25
CA GLN A 125 9.06 1.18 13.32
C GLN A 125 8.06 0.21 12.70
N ILE A 126 8.37 -1.09 12.72
CA ILE A 126 7.33 -2.12 12.58
C ILE A 126 6.43 -2.01 13.81
N VAL A 127 5.19 -1.55 13.61
CA VAL A 127 4.17 -1.68 14.64
C VAL A 127 3.58 -3.10 14.59
N PRO A 128 3.65 -3.89 15.68
CA PRO A 128 2.99 -5.18 15.73
C PRO A 128 1.48 -4.98 15.61
N ASN A 129 0.87 -5.81 14.76
CA ASN A 129 -0.54 -5.77 14.42
C ASN A 129 -1.40 -6.06 15.66
N SER A 130 -1.90 -5.02 16.34
CA SER A 130 -2.97 -5.14 17.33
C SER A 130 -3.86 -3.91 17.29
N THR A 131 -4.72 -3.86 16.28
CA THR A 131 -6.10 -3.39 16.45
C THR A 131 -6.88 -3.83 15.22
N ARG A 132 -7.78 -4.81 15.43
CA ARG A 132 -8.93 -5.02 14.55
C ARG A 132 -9.68 -3.69 14.54
N TYR A 133 -9.75 -3.05 13.39
CA TYR A 133 -10.78 -2.06 13.16
C TYR A 133 -12.06 -2.87 12.92
N ASP A 134 -12.91 -2.90 13.93
CA ASP A 134 -14.30 -3.31 13.78
C ASP A 134 -14.96 -2.29 12.85
N ASP A 135 -15.22 -2.71 11.61
CA ASP A 135 -16.08 -1.98 10.68
C ASP A 135 -17.53 -2.08 11.20
N ASN A 136 -17.85 -1.27 12.21
CA ASN A 136 -19.22 -0.89 12.55
C ASN A 136 -19.48 0.47 11.89
N ASP A 137 -19.98 0.43 10.66
CA ASP A 137 -20.75 1.52 10.07
C ASP A 137 -21.72 0.92 9.04
N SER A 138 -22.94 0.65 9.48
CA SER A 138 -24.11 0.49 8.63
C SER A 138 -25.31 1.05 9.38
N ASP A 139 -25.29 2.37 9.55
CA ASP A 139 -26.50 3.17 9.74
C ASP A 139 -27.16 3.35 8.37
N ASP A 140 -28.08 2.46 8.02
CA ASP A 140 -29.17 2.77 7.08
C ASP A 140 -30.48 2.36 7.73
N ASN A 141 -31.04 3.33 8.45
CA ASN A 141 -32.38 3.30 9.03
C ASN A 141 -33.37 3.83 7.97
N PHE A 142 -34.17 2.95 7.37
CA PHE A 142 -35.41 3.32 6.70
C PHE A 142 -36.56 2.47 7.26
N THR A 143 -37.35 3.08 8.13
CA THR A 143 -38.70 2.69 8.54
C THR A 143 -39.63 2.72 7.29
N HIS A 144 -40.70 1.94 7.12
CA HIS A 144 -41.71 1.44 8.05
C HIS A 144 -42.63 0.43 7.31
N SER A 145 -43.32 -0.43 8.08
CA SER A 145 -44.63 -1.06 7.77
C SER A 145 -44.65 -2.12 6.65
N ASP A 146 -45.38 -3.23 6.72
CA ASP A 146 -46.42 -3.69 7.63
C ASP A 146 -46.64 -5.20 7.38
N ASN A 147 -47.21 -5.82 8.41
CA ASN A 147 -48.08 -6.99 8.40
C ASN A 147 -47.55 -8.35 8.85
N SER A 148 -48.35 -8.81 9.81
CA SER A 148 -48.39 -9.99 10.64
C SER A 148 -48.72 -11.28 9.87
N ASP A 149 -48.76 -12.35 10.65
CA ASP A 149 -49.44 -13.66 10.46
C ASP A 149 -48.38 -14.78 10.39
N ASN A 150 -47.93 -15.40 11.49
CA ASN A 150 -48.62 -16.21 12.51
C ASN A 150 -49.20 -17.54 11.96
N TYR A 151 -48.91 -18.65 12.67
CA TYR A 151 -49.36 -20.05 12.50
C TYR A 151 -48.69 -20.86 11.35
N ASP A 152 -48.44 -22.17 11.43
CA ASP A 152 -48.66 -23.20 12.45
C ASP A 152 -47.79 -24.44 12.17
N SER A 153 -47.88 -25.37 13.10
CA SER A 153 -47.19 -26.64 13.36
C SER A 153 -47.33 -27.78 12.31
N ASP A 154 -46.56 -28.85 12.58
CA ASP A 154 -46.76 -30.28 12.22
C ASP A 154 -46.41 -30.71 10.77
N SER A 155 -46.17 -31.97 10.41
CA SER A 155 -45.62 -33.22 10.98
C SER A 155 -45.75 -34.23 9.82
N ASP A 156 -44.82 -35.17 9.71
CA ASP A 156 -44.92 -36.50 9.06
C ASP A 156 -45.24 -36.72 7.57
N GLY A 157 -44.48 -37.69 7.03
CA GLY A 157 -44.91 -38.67 6.03
C GLY A 157 -44.46 -38.33 4.61
N TRP A 158 -43.78 -39.25 3.93
CA TRP A 158 -44.36 -40.34 3.11
C TRP A 158 -43.30 -41.43 2.95
#